data_AF-G3PRH9-F1
#
_entry.id   AF-G3PRH9-F1
#
_cell.length_a   1.000
_cell.length_b   1.000
_cell.length_c   1.000
_cell.angle_alpha   90.00
_cell.angle_beta   90.00
_cell.angle_gamma   90.00
#
_symmetry.space_group_name_H-M   'P 1'
#
loop_
_entity.id
_entity.type
_entity.pdbx_description
1 polymer ?
#
loop_
_entity_poly.entity_id
_entity_poly.type
_entity_poly.pdbx_seq_one_letter_code
_entity_poly.pdbx_strand_id
1 'polypeptide(L)'
;LKRLLPVGLNICAPGEHELIALAKNRFTQKDTEGEVREIIKNNLHLQGKLEDPAIRWQMALYRDLPNHYEDTSDPVKTVERVLEIAHVLFHLDQVEHPQRSKKAVWHKLLSKQRKRAVVACFRMAPLYNLPRHRAVNLFLQGYEKSWIEAEEHYFEDKLIEDLAKPGDLEPLEEEEGLKHIDPLHQLIQLFSRTALTEKCKLDEDILYMAYADIMSKSCHDEEEEDGEEVKSFEVGGSVAMAAPAEKEMEKQKLLYQQARLHDRGAAEMVLQTISASKGEMGPMVASTLKLGIAILNGGNSTVQQKMLDYLKDKKDVGFFQGLAGLMQSCSVLDLNAFERQNKAEGLGMVTEEGSVITHERGEKVMQDDEFTCDLFRFLQLLCEGHNSDFQNYLRT
;
A
#
# COMPACT_ATOMS: atom_id res chain seq x y z
N LEU A 1 18.97 -0.67 51.79
CA LEU A 1 20.35 -0.24 51.51
C LEU A 1 20.53 1.28 51.64
N LYS A 2 19.87 2.14 50.84
CA LYS A 2 20.05 3.61 50.90
C LYS A 2 19.94 4.25 52.29
N ARG A 3 18.96 3.83 53.11
CA ARG A 3 18.77 4.33 54.48
C ARG A 3 19.80 3.80 55.49
N LEU A 4 20.48 2.71 55.18
CA LEU A 4 21.45 2.03 56.05
C LEU A 4 22.90 2.42 55.70
N LEU A 5 23.13 3.02 54.52
CA LEU A 5 24.45 3.45 54.06
C LEU A 5 25.11 4.48 55.00
N PRO A 6 24.41 5.54 55.48
CA PRO A 6 25.02 6.48 56.43
C PRO A 6 25.34 5.83 57.77
N VAL A 7 24.54 4.83 58.18
CA VAL A 7 24.76 4.07 59.41
C VAL A 7 26.03 3.21 59.31
N GLY A 8 26.26 2.57 58.15
CA GLY A 8 27.48 1.82 57.90
C GLY A 8 28.72 2.69 57.75
N LEU A 9 28.59 3.88 57.14
CA LEU A 9 29.70 4.84 57.01
C LEU A 9 30.05 5.49 58.35
N ASN A 10 29.11 5.68 59.28
CA ASN A 10 29.39 6.24 60.61
C ASN A 10 30.30 5.35 61.50
N ILE A 11 30.58 4.10 61.08
CA ILE A 11 31.51 3.19 61.76
C ILE A 11 32.97 3.47 61.33
N CYS A 12 33.18 4.12 60.18
CA CYS A 12 34.51 4.49 59.70
C CYS A 12 35.00 5.79 60.37
N ALA A 13 36.31 5.90 60.57
CA ALA A 13 36.91 7.12 61.10
C ALA A 13 36.83 8.27 60.07
N PRO A 14 36.80 9.55 60.49
CA PRO A 14 36.74 10.69 59.57
C PRO A 14 37.85 10.70 58.49
N GLY A 15 39.07 10.29 58.86
CA GLY A 15 40.19 10.16 57.91
C GLY A 15 40.03 9.02 56.90
N GLU A 16 39.20 8.01 57.21
CA GLU A 16 38.83 6.96 56.25
C GLU A 16 37.77 7.43 55.26
N HIS A 17 36.87 8.34 55.67
CA HIS A 17 35.88 8.92 54.74
C HIS A 17 36.55 9.68 53.60
N GLU A 18 37.63 10.42 53.88
CA GLU A 18 38.41 11.12 52.85
C GLU A 18 39.09 10.14 51.89
N LEU A 19 39.66 9.05 52.41
CA LEU A 19 40.27 7.99 51.59
C LEU A 19 39.23 7.24 50.75
N ILE A 20 38.06 6.95 51.31
CA ILE A 20 36.93 6.33 50.61
C ILE A 20 36.42 7.25 49.48
N ALA A 21 36.28 8.56 49.74
CA ALA A 21 35.86 9.53 48.74
C ALA A 21 36.89 9.65 47.60
N LEU A 22 38.18 9.67 47.95
CA LEU A 22 39.27 9.69 46.98
C LEU A 22 39.29 8.43 46.11
N ALA A 23 39.16 7.25 46.72
CA ALA A 23 39.08 5.97 46.01
C ALA A 23 37.84 5.90 45.09
N LYS A 24 36.67 6.35 45.56
CA LYS A 24 35.44 6.43 44.74
C LYS A 24 35.63 7.34 43.52
N ASN A 25 36.30 8.49 43.68
CA ASN A 25 36.60 9.39 42.57
C ASN A 25 37.54 8.74 41.54
N ARG A 26 38.53 7.96 41.98
CA ARG A 26 39.42 7.21 41.07
C ARG A 26 38.70 6.10 40.32
N PHE A 27 37.82 5.35 40.99
CA PHE A 27 36.94 4.39 40.30
C PHE A 27 36.04 5.07 39.25
N THR A 28 35.60 6.30 39.52
CA THR A 28 34.84 7.11 38.53
C THR A 28 35.69 7.53 37.33
N GLN A 29 37.00 7.72 37.53
CA GLN A 29 37.98 8.00 36.46
C GLN A 29 38.41 6.76 35.67
N LYS A 30 37.92 5.56 36.03
CA LYS A 30 38.22 4.24 35.44
C LYS A 30 39.64 3.73 35.70
N ASP A 31 40.23 4.11 36.82
CA ASP A 31 41.50 3.53 37.27
C ASP A 31 41.31 2.04 37.66
N THR A 32 42.35 1.23 37.48
CA THR A 32 42.32 -0.18 37.87
C THR A 32 42.38 -0.34 39.38
N GLU A 33 41.85 -1.45 39.91
CA GLU A 33 41.83 -1.72 41.35
C GLU A 33 43.24 -1.68 41.98
N GLY A 34 44.26 -2.11 41.23
CA GLY A 34 45.67 -2.06 41.66
C GLY A 34 46.18 -0.63 41.84
N GLU A 35 45.88 0.27 40.90
CA GLU A 35 46.27 1.68 40.97
C GLU A 35 45.55 2.40 42.12
N VAL A 36 44.26 2.12 42.31
CA VAL A 36 43.48 2.68 43.43
C VAL A 36 44.06 2.19 44.77
N ARG A 37 44.46 0.91 44.87
CA ARG A 37 45.09 0.35 46.07
C ARG A 37 46.42 1.01 46.41
N GLU A 38 47.27 1.28 45.42
CA GLU A 38 48.54 2.00 45.62
C GLU A 38 48.32 3.45 46.04
N ILE A 39 47.31 4.11 45.47
CA ILE A 39 46.95 5.49 45.84
C ILE A 39 46.45 5.55 47.29
N ILE A 40 45.62 4.60 47.73
CA ILE A 40 45.18 4.52 49.14
C ILE A 40 46.39 4.28 50.05
N LYS A 41 47.29 3.36 49.69
CA LYS A 41 48.53 3.10 50.46
C LYS A 41 49.40 4.35 50.61
N ASN A 42 49.60 5.10 49.54
CA ASN A 42 50.41 6.33 49.56
C ASN A 42 49.76 7.46 50.40
N ASN A 43 48.43 7.43 50.55
CA ASN A 43 47.66 8.46 51.26
C ASN A 43 47.21 8.05 52.68
N LEU A 44 47.65 6.89 53.20
CA LEU A 44 47.36 6.45 54.58
C LEU A 44 47.70 7.49 55.65
N HIS A 45 48.68 8.36 55.40
CA HIS A 45 49.07 9.46 56.29
C HIS A 45 47.94 10.48 56.56
N LEU A 46 46.90 10.51 55.72
CA LEU A 46 45.72 11.36 55.91
C LEU A 46 44.82 10.88 57.07
N GLN A 47 44.91 9.60 57.47
CA GLN A 47 44.16 9.10 58.63
C GLN A 47 44.52 9.80 59.94
N GLY A 48 45.77 10.25 60.09
CA GLY A 48 46.27 10.86 61.32
C GLY A 48 46.02 12.36 61.46
N LYS A 49 45.46 13.04 60.45
CA LYS A 49 45.39 14.51 60.44
C LYS A 49 44.12 15.14 61.02
N LEU A 50 43.16 14.37 61.53
CA LEU A 50 41.90 14.89 62.06
C LEU A 50 41.48 14.18 63.36
N GLU A 51 42.25 14.34 64.44
CA GLU A 51 41.70 14.23 65.80
C GLU A 51 41.08 15.59 66.19
N ASP A 52 39.93 15.91 65.58
CA ASP A 52 39.13 17.05 66.03
C ASP A 52 38.50 16.70 67.40
N PRO A 53 38.73 17.47 68.48
CA PRO A 53 38.18 17.19 69.80
C PRO A 53 36.65 17.03 69.82
N ALA A 54 35.95 17.63 68.86
CA ALA A 54 34.51 17.57 68.70
C ALA A 54 33.96 16.21 68.20
N ILE A 55 34.81 15.29 67.73
CA ILE A 55 34.39 14.00 67.11
C ILE A 55 34.82 12.80 67.97
N ARG A 56 35.68 13.01 68.99
CA ARG A 56 36.20 11.96 69.88
C ARG A 56 35.10 11.18 70.62
N TRP A 57 33.96 11.81 70.89
CA TRP A 57 32.82 11.18 71.56
C TRP A 57 32.06 10.20 70.65
N GLN A 58 32.04 10.41 69.32
CA GLN A 58 31.46 9.44 68.37
C GLN A 58 32.27 8.15 68.36
N MET A 59 33.60 8.24 68.31
CA MET A 59 34.46 7.05 68.35
C MET A 59 34.36 6.29 69.68
N ALA A 60 34.13 7.00 70.80
CA ALA A 60 33.90 6.38 72.10
C ALA A 60 32.53 5.65 72.18
N LEU A 61 31.49 6.15 71.51
CA LEU A 61 30.16 5.51 71.48
C LEU A 61 30.13 4.20 70.68
N TYR A 62 30.91 4.12 69.60
CA TYR A 62 30.94 2.92 68.75
C TYR A 62 31.96 1.88 69.22
N ARG A 63 32.85 2.21 70.18
CA ARG A 63 33.89 1.31 70.72
C ARG A 63 33.31 0.02 71.34
N ASP A 64 32.13 0.10 71.97
CA ASP A 64 31.52 -1.03 72.68
C ASP A 64 30.52 -1.84 71.81
N LEU A 65 30.43 -1.56 70.50
CA LEU A 65 29.59 -2.31 69.57
C LEU A 65 30.28 -3.63 69.16
N PRO A 66 29.58 -4.77 69.10
CA PRO A 66 30.17 -6.11 68.87
C PRO A 66 30.75 -6.34 67.46
N ASN A 67 30.88 -5.30 66.64
CA ASN A 67 31.48 -5.31 65.30
C ASN A 67 32.49 -4.16 65.10
N HIS A 68 32.91 -3.47 66.15
CA HIS A 68 34.01 -2.52 66.05
C HIS A 68 35.32 -3.31 65.99
N TYR A 69 35.92 -3.39 64.80
CA TYR A 69 37.20 -4.05 64.59
C TYR A 69 38.27 -3.42 65.50
N GLU A 70 38.80 -4.20 66.45
CA GLU A 70 39.83 -3.77 67.42
C GLU A 70 41.23 -3.57 66.80
N ASP A 71 41.44 -3.89 65.52
CA ASP A 71 42.74 -3.78 64.85
C ASP A 71 42.79 -2.61 63.84
N THR A 72 42.84 -1.36 64.32
CA THR A 72 43.19 -0.19 63.49
C THR A 72 44.71 -0.02 63.29
N SER A 73 45.52 -0.99 63.72
CA SER A 73 46.99 -0.91 63.67
C SER A 73 47.62 -1.56 62.43
N ASP A 74 46.86 -2.30 61.62
CA ASP A 74 47.37 -2.92 60.39
C ASP A 74 47.01 -2.06 59.15
N PRO A 75 48.00 -1.42 58.50
CA PRO A 75 47.75 -0.58 57.33
C PRO A 75 47.23 -1.37 56.12
N VAL A 76 47.51 -2.68 56.03
CA VAL A 76 47.09 -3.50 54.88
C VAL A 76 45.58 -3.77 54.93
N LYS A 77 45.06 -4.19 56.08
CA LYS A 77 43.62 -4.44 56.29
C LYS A 77 42.78 -3.18 56.13
N THR A 78 43.34 -2.04 56.54
CA THR A 78 42.70 -0.73 56.42
C THR A 78 42.53 -0.33 54.95
N VAL A 79 43.56 -0.55 54.13
CA VAL A 79 43.51 -0.29 52.68
C VAL A 79 42.47 -1.18 52.00
N GLU A 80 42.42 -2.47 52.34
CA GLU A 80 41.43 -3.40 51.76
C GLU A 80 40.00 -3.00 52.13
N ARG A 81 39.75 -2.66 53.39
CA ARG A 81 38.44 -2.18 53.86
C ARG A 81 37.99 -0.91 53.14
N VAL A 82 38.87 0.09 53.02
CA VAL A 82 38.57 1.34 52.31
C VAL A 82 38.26 1.07 50.84
N LEU A 83 39.02 0.17 50.21
CA LEU A 83 38.84 -0.20 48.81
C LEU A 83 37.49 -0.91 48.58
N GLU A 84 37.12 -1.86 49.42
CA GLU A 84 35.83 -2.56 49.34
C GLU A 84 34.66 -1.59 49.52
N ILE A 85 34.72 -0.72 50.52
CA ILE A 85 33.66 0.28 50.77
C ILE A 85 33.56 1.25 49.59
N ALA A 86 34.68 1.75 49.07
CA ALA A 86 34.69 2.65 47.91
C ALA A 86 34.15 1.96 46.65
N HIS A 87 34.46 0.68 46.45
CA HIS A 87 33.97 -0.12 45.32
C HIS A 87 32.45 -0.34 45.37
N VAL A 88 31.92 -0.64 46.57
CA VAL A 88 30.47 -0.76 46.80
C VAL A 88 29.78 0.58 46.59
N LEU A 89 30.34 1.69 47.09
CA LEU A 89 29.79 3.03 46.90
C LEU A 89 29.78 3.45 45.43
N PHE A 90 30.83 3.11 44.68
CA PHE A 90 30.91 3.38 43.25
C PHE A 90 29.83 2.63 42.45
N HIS A 91 29.67 1.33 42.70
CA HIS A 91 28.64 0.54 42.02
C HIS A 91 27.22 0.95 42.41
N LEU A 92 27.00 1.30 43.68
CA LEU A 92 25.72 1.83 44.13
C LEU A 92 25.37 3.14 43.42
N ASP A 93 26.34 4.03 43.24
CA ASP A 93 26.15 5.28 42.52
C ASP A 93 25.83 5.06 41.03
N GLN A 94 26.46 4.08 40.38
CA GLN A 94 26.13 3.70 39.00
C GLN A 94 24.70 3.15 38.83
N VAL A 95 24.21 2.40 39.82
CA VAL A 95 22.84 1.87 39.82
C VAL A 95 21.81 2.96 40.11
N GLU A 96 22.16 3.95 40.93
CA GLU A 96 21.28 5.08 41.25
C GLU A 96 21.23 6.14 40.14
N HIS A 97 22.36 6.35 39.45
CA HIS A 97 22.50 7.30 38.36
C HIS A 97 22.94 6.59 37.06
N PRO A 98 22.12 5.68 36.50
CA PRO A 98 22.46 5.02 35.25
C PRO A 98 22.66 6.08 34.17
N GLN A 99 23.79 6.00 33.45
CA GLN A 99 24.11 6.97 32.41
C GLN A 99 22.95 7.04 31.40
N ARG A 100 22.44 8.27 31.16
CA ARG A 100 21.29 8.53 30.28
C ARG A 100 21.46 7.96 28.86
N SER A 101 22.69 7.64 28.45
CA SER A 101 23.04 7.01 27.17
C SER A 101 22.61 5.54 27.05
N LYS A 102 22.35 4.83 28.17
CA LYS A 102 21.88 3.43 28.18
C LYS A 102 20.42 3.31 28.62
N LYS A 103 19.56 4.27 28.28
CA LYS A 103 18.12 4.00 28.31
C LYS A 103 17.86 2.82 27.37
N ALA A 104 17.37 1.71 27.90
CA ALA A 104 16.78 0.65 27.09
C ALA A 104 15.80 1.35 26.13
N VAL A 105 16.15 1.35 24.84
CA VAL A 105 15.31 1.91 23.79
C VAL A 105 14.15 0.95 23.67
N TRP A 106 13.10 1.17 24.47
CA TRP A 106 11.84 0.49 24.29
C TRP A 106 11.40 0.76 22.86
N HIS A 107 11.46 -0.25 22.01
CA HIS A 107 10.97 -0.13 20.64
C HIS A 107 9.49 0.25 20.71
N LYS A 108 9.14 1.41 20.15
CA LYS A 108 7.75 1.86 20.10
C LYS A 108 6.98 0.96 19.15
N LEU A 109 6.26 -0.03 19.70
CA LEU A 109 5.43 -0.97 18.94
C LEU A 109 4.18 -0.34 18.32
N LEU A 110 3.70 0.79 18.86
CA LEU A 110 2.49 1.47 18.38
C LEU A 110 2.71 2.97 18.21
N SER A 111 2.30 3.51 17.05
CA SER A 111 2.33 4.94 16.77
C SER A 111 1.39 5.71 17.71
N LYS A 112 1.72 6.98 18.00
CA LYS A 112 0.86 7.86 18.83
C LYS A 112 -0.54 8.03 18.20
N GLN A 113 -0.63 8.00 16.87
CA GLN A 113 -1.88 8.12 16.13
C GLN A 113 -2.74 6.86 16.26
N ARG A 114 -2.17 5.66 16.09
CA ARG A 114 -2.90 4.39 16.37
C ARG A 114 -3.44 4.35 17.80
N LYS A 115 -2.66 4.80 18.80
CA LYS A 115 -3.13 4.89 20.18
C LYS A 115 -4.35 5.82 20.31
N ARG A 116 -4.35 6.96 19.61
CA ARG A 116 -5.49 7.90 19.59
C ARG A 116 -6.70 7.31 18.87
N ALA A 117 -6.51 6.64 17.73
CA ALA A 117 -7.59 6.00 16.98
C ALA A 117 -8.28 4.91 17.81
N VAL A 118 -7.52 4.06 18.51
CA VAL A 118 -8.08 3.05 19.42
C VAL A 118 -8.90 3.70 20.53
N VAL A 119 -8.42 4.79 21.12
CA VAL A 119 -9.17 5.53 22.15
C VAL A 119 -10.44 6.19 21.56
N ALA A 120 -10.39 6.67 20.31
CA ALA A 120 -11.56 7.20 19.62
C ALA A 120 -12.60 6.11 19.30
N CYS A 121 -12.16 4.89 18.98
CA CYS A 121 -13.06 3.75 18.74
C CYS A 121 -13.93 3.44 19.97
N PHE A 122 -13.38 3.54 21.18
CA PHE A 122 -14.15 3.39 22.41
C PHE A 122 -15.21 4.48 22.64
N ARG A 123 -15.12 5.61 21.92
CA ARG A 123 -16.08 6.72 21.99
C ARG A 123 -17.11 6.69 20.86
N MET A 124 -17.04 5.72 19.95
CA MET A 124 -17.98 5.60 18.85
C MET A 124 -19.39 5.37 19.38
N ALA A 125 -20.37 6.03 18.76
CA ALA A 125 -21.78 5.80 19.07
C ALA A 125 -22.22 4.45 18.48
N PRO A 126 -22.90 3.59 19.25
CA PRO A 126 -23.47 2.37 18.72
C PRO A 126 -24.62 2.69 17.76
N LEU A 127 -24.91 1.77 16.83
CA LEU A 127 -25.89 1.96 15.75
C LEU A 127 -27.27 2.43 16.27
N TYR A 128 -27.73 1.87 17.39
CA TYR A 128 -29.03 2.21 17.99
C TYR A 128 -29.12 3.63 18.55
N ASN A 129 -27.99 4.31 18.76
CA ASN A 129 -27.93 5.67 19.31
C ASN A 129 -27.68 6.73 18.22
N LEU A 130 -27.64 6.33 16.95
CA LEU A 130 -27.47 7.26 15.84
C LEU A 130 -28.79 7.97 15.47
N PRO A 131 -28.75 9.23 15.02
CA PRO A 131 -29.92 9.89 14.45
C PRO A 131 -30.48 9.09 13.26
N ARG A 132 -31.81 8.94 13.21
CA ARG A 132 -32.49 8.13 12.19
C ARG A 132 -32.06 8.48 10.76
N HIS A 133 -31.96 9.77 10.41
CA HIS A 133 -31.55 10.20 9.07
C HIS A 133 -30.13 9.75 8.72
N ARG A 134 -29.19 9.79 9.69
CA ARG A 134 -27.80 9.37 9.48
C ARG A 134 -27.71 7.86 9.32
N ALA A 135 -28.46 7.10 10.12
CA ALA A 135 -28.53 5.64 10.00
C ALA A 135 -29.08 5.21 8.63
N VAL A 136 -30.10 5.90 8.11
CA VAL A 136 -30.67 5.62 6.78
C VAL A 136 -29.65 5.89 5.67
N ASN A 137 -28.89 7.00 5.74
CA ASN A 137 -27.86 7.29 4.74
C ASN A 137 -26.74 6.25 4.72
N LEU A 138 -26.26 5.83 5.90
CA LEU A 138 -25.25 4.77 6.00
C LEU A 138 -25.78 3.42 5.51
N PHE A 139 -27.05 3.11 5.79
CA PHE A 139 -27.71 1.91 5.28
C PHE A 139 -27.80 1.93 3.75
N LEU A 140 -28.22 3.06 3.15
CA LEU A 140 -28.29 3.20 1.69
C LEU A 140 -26.92 3.05 1.03
N GLN A 141 -25.87 3.66 1.58
CA GLN A 141 -24.50 3.49 1.06
C GLN A 141 -24.03 2.03 1.11
N GLY A 142 -24.34 1.31 2.20
CA GLY A 142 -24.02 -0.11 2.30
C GLY A 142 -24.85 -0.96 1.33
N TYR A 143 -26.13 -0.63 1.17
CA TYR A 143 -27.02 -1.34 0.25
C TYR A 143 -26.62 -1.13 -1.21
N GLU A 144 -26.26 0.09 -1.60
CA GLU A 144 -25.78 0.42 -2.95
C GLU A 144 -24.57 -0.45 -3.32
N LYS A 145 -23.52 -0.46 -2.48
CA LYS A 145 -22.29 -1.24 -2.74
C LYS A 145 -22.47 -2.75 -2.64
N SER A 146 -23.27 -3.23 -1.69
CA SER A 146 -23.39 -4.68 -1.44
C SER A 146 -24.49 -5.36 -2.25
N TRP A 147 -25.49 -4.62 -2.71
CA TRP A 147 -26.65 -5.19 -3.41
C TRP A 147 -26.85 -4.61 -4.81
N ILE A 148 -26.73 -3.30 -5.01
CA ILE A 148 -26.98 -2.73 -6.35
C ILE A 148 -25.80 -2.97 -7.28
N GLU A 149 -24.58 -2.69 -6.82
CA GLU A 149 -23.35 -2.92 -7.60
C GLU A 149 -23.03 -4.41 -7.79
N ALA A 150 -23.48 -5.26 -6.86
CA ALA A 150 -23.27 -6.71 -6.92
C ALA A 150 -24.35 -7.44 -7.73
N GLU A 151 -25.48 -6.80 -8.05
CA GLU A 151 -26.50 -7.40 -8.88
C GLU A 151 -26.02 -7.38 -10.34
N GLU A 152 -25.85 -8.56 -10.92
CA GLU A 152 -25.52 -8.70 -12.34
C GLU A 152 -26.72 -8.24 -13.18
N HIS A 153 -26.49 -7.18 -13.96
CA HIS A 153 -27.45 -6.76 -14.94
C HIS A 153 -27.07 -7.47 -16.25
N TYR A 154 -28.00 -8.24 -16.85
CA TYR A 154 -27.79 -8.92 -18.14
C TYR A 154 -28.56 -8.19 -19.26
N PHE A 155 -28.52 -6.86 -19.25
CA PHE A 155 -29.27 -6.07 -20.23
C PHE A 155 -28.41 -5.67 -21.43
N GLU A 156 -27.10 -5.77 -21.32
CA GLU A 156 -26.10 -5.31 -22.28
C GLU A 156 -26.26 -6.05 -23.60
N ASP A 157 -26.29 -7.39 -23.57
CA ASP A 157 -26.45 -8.18 -24.79
C ASP A 157 -27.82 -7.94 -25.45
N LYS A 158 -28.90 -7.92 -24.66
CA LYS A 158 -30.26 -7.64 -25.15
C LYS A 158 -30.37 -6.24 -25.77
N LEU A 159 -29.80 -5.23 -25.12
CA LEU A 159 -29.82 -3.86 -25.59
C LEU A 159 -29.06 -3.73 -26.93
N ILE A 160 -27.86 -4.32 -27.03
CA ILE A 160 -27.10 -4.29 -28.28
C ILE A 160 -27.79 -5.12 -29.37
N GLU A 161 -28.43 -6.24 -29.04
CA GLU A 161 -29.23 -7.03 -29.98
C GLU A 161 -30.41 -6.21 -30.54
N ASP A 162 -31.16 -5.53 -29.67
CA ASP A 162 -32.32 -4.75 -30.08
C ASP A 162 -31.93 -3.49 -30.88
N LEU A 163 -30.80 -2.86 -30.56
CA LEU A 163 -30.26 -1.75 -31.35
C LEU A 163 -29.69 -2.19 -32.71
N ALA A 164 -29.26 -3.45 -32.82
CA ALA A 164 -28.73 -4.02 -34.06
C ALA A 164 -29.81 -4.50 -35.02
N LYS A 165 -31.06 -4.66 -34.54
CA LYS A 165 -32.21 -4.98 -35.39
C LYS A 165 -32.59 -3.73 -36.20
N PRO A 166 -32.77 -3.84 -37.53
CA PRO A 166 -33.37 -2.77 -38.29
C PRO A 166 -34.78 -2.53 -37.72
N GLY A 167 -35.11 -1.28 -37.40
CA GLY A 167 -36.45 -0.97 -36.88
C GLY A 167 -37.52 -1.49 -37.84
N ASP A 168 -38.67 -1.93 -37.31
CA ASP A 168 -39.86 -2.42 -38.05
C ASP A 168 -40.54 -1.33 -38.90
N LEU A 169 -39.77 -0.42 -39.50
CA LEU A 169 -40.27 0.47 -40.54
C LEU A 169 -40.35 -0.36 -41.82
N GLU A 170 -41.58 -0.77 -42.17
CA GLU A 170 -41.88 -1.31 -43.49
C GLU A 170 -41.18 -0.45 -44.54
N PRO A 171 -40.36 -1.03 -45.43
CA PRO A 171 -39.68 -0.26 -46.46
C PRO A 171 -40.75 0.40 -47.33
N LEU A 172 -40.84 1.74 -47.28
CA LEU A 172 -41.50 2.49 -48.33
C LEU A 172 -40.75 2.11 -49.63
N GLU A 173 -41.48 1.55 -50.59
CA GLU A 173 -40.99 0.88 -51.81
C GLU A 173 -40.09 1.75 -52.73
N GLU A 174 -39.68 2.95 -52.31
CA GLU A 174 -38.86 3.91 -53.08
C GLU A 174 -37.38 3.98 -52.65
N GLU A 175 -36.94 3.33 -51.56
CA GLU A 175 -35.55 3.39 -51.07
C GLU A 175 -34.69 2.12 -51.28
N GLU A 176 -34.83 1.40 -52.40
CA GLU A 176 -33.99 0.22 -52.74
C GLU A 176 -32.48 0.51 -52.91
N GLY A 177 -32.02 1.75 -52.72
CA GLY A 177 -30.61 2.16 -52.81
C GLY A 177 -29.95 2.65 -51.52
N LEU A 178 -30.72 2.92 -50.46
CA LEU A 178 -30.19 3.42 -49.19
C LEU A 178 -30.20 2.27 -48.18
N LYS A 179 -29.02 1.72 -47.87
CA LYS A 179 -28.89 0.73 -46.80
C LYS A 179 -29.44 1.37 -45.52
N HIS A 180 -30.60 0.90 -45.05
CA HIS A 180 -31.20 1.38 -43.82
C HIS A 180 -30.17 1.25 -42.70
N ILE A 181 -29.72 2.40 -42.17
CA ILE A 181 -28.71 2.42 -41.13
C ILE A 181 -29.42 2.03 -39.83
N ASP A 182 -29.05 0.89 -39.27
CA ASP A 182 -29.62 0.44 -38.01
C ASP A 182 -29.17 1.35 -36.83
N PRO A 183 -29.98 1.45 -35.76
CA PRO A 183 -29.71 2.38 -34.65
C PRO A 183 -28.31 2.25 -34.06
N LEU A 184 -27.79 1.02 -33.96
CA LEU A 184 -26.44 0.76 -33.46
C LEU A 184 -25.35 1.36 -34.36
N HIS A 185 -25.50 1.30 -35.69
CA HIS A 185 -24.55 1.92 -36.60
C HIS A 185 -24.61 3.46 -36.53
N GLN A 186 -25.79 4.06 -36.35
CA GLN A 186 -25.92 5.51 -36.16
C GLN A 186 -25.18 5.97 -34.89
N LEU A 187 -25.30 5.19 -33.81
CA LEU A 187 -24.61 5.46 -32.55
C LEU A 187 -23.09 5.41 -32.70
N ILE A 188 -22.56 4.34 -33.32
CA ILE A 188 -21.12 4.21 -33.57
C ILE A 188 -20.62 5.33 -34.48
N GLN A 189 -21.38 5.71 -35.51
CA GLN A 189 -21.04 6.84 -36.38
C GLN A 189 -21.03 8.19 -35.64
N LEU A 190 -21.93 8.39 -34.67
CA LEU A 190 -21.94 9.61 -33.86
C LEU A 190 -20.65 9.73 -33.05
N PHE A 191 -20.24 8.64 -32.40
CA PHE A 191 -19.00 8.60 -31.62
C PHE A 191 -17.77 8.73 -32.50
N SER A 192 -17.73 8.07 -33.66
CA SER A 192 -16.64 8.17 -34.63
C SER A 192 -16.47 9.62 -35.12
N ARG A 193 -17.58 10.28 -35.49
CA ARG A 193 -17.57 11.69 -35.89
C ARG A 193 -17.11 12.60 -34.76
N THR A 194 -17.50 12.31 -33.52
CA THR A 194 -17.09 13.08 -32.34
C THR A 194 -15.58 12.96 -32.10
N ALA A 195 -15.01 11.75 -32.21
CA ALA A 195 -13.57 11.53 -32.11
C ALA A 195 -12.77 12.25 -33.20
N LEU A 196 -13.33 12.36 -34.41
CA LEU A 196 -12.72 13.08 -35.53
C LEU A 196 -12.90 14.60 -35.47
N THR A 197 -13.71 15.13 -34.55
CA THR A 197 -13.78 16.59 -34.38
C THR A 197 -12.47 17.11 -33.80
N GLU A 198 -11.81 18.03 -34.51
CA GLU A 198 -10.56 18.62 -34.04
C GLU A 198 -10.80 19.42 -32.76
N LYS A 199 -10.52 18.78 -31.63
CA LYS A 199 -10.44 19.41 -30.32
C LYS A 199 -9.01 19.31 -29.79
N CYS A 200 -8.59 20.31 -29.02
CA CYS A 200 -7.29 20.29 -28.36
C CYS A 200 -7.23 19.26 -27.23
N LYS A 201 -8.38 18.92 -26.63
CA LYS A 201 -8.58 17.91 -25.59
C LYS A 201 -9.88 17.16 -25.85
N LEU A 202 -9.90 15.86 -25.55
CA LEU A 202 -11.14 15.10 -25.49
C LEU A 202 -11.94 15.57 -24.27
N ASP A 203 -13.22 15.88 -24.48
CA ASP A 203 -14.14 16.14 -23.38
C ASP A 203 -14.50 14.82 -22.71
N GLU A 204 -14.75 14.82 -21.40
CA GLU A 204 -15.25 13.64 -20.69
C GLU A 204 -16.68 13.32 -21.14
N ASP A 205 -16.80 12.45 -22.13
CA ASP A 205 -18.08 12.00 -22.65
C ASP A 205 -18.60 10.78 -21.86
N ILE A 206 -19.44 11.07 -20.85
CA ILE A 206 -20.09 10.06 -20.01
C ILE A 206 -20.94 9.09 -20.85
N LEU A 207 -21.56 9.58 -21.92
CA LEU A 207 -22.41 8.76 -22.79
C LEU A 207 -21.55 7.76 -23.57
N TYR A 208 -20.43 8.22 -24.12
CA TYR A 208 -19.46 7.33 -24.77
C TYR A 208 -18.94 6.25 -23.81
N MET A 209 -18.52 6.63 -22.61
CA MET A 209 -17.99 5.69 -21.62
C MET A 209 -19.01 4.61 -21.25
N ALA A 210 -20.27 5.00 -21.00
CA ALA A 210 -21.33 4.05 -20.69
C ALA A 210 -21.60 3.08 -21.84
N TYR A 211 -21.69 3.58 -23.08
CA TYR A 211 -21.93 2.71 -24.24
C TYR A 211 -20.72 1.85 -24.61
N ALA A 212 -19.50 2.34 -24.42
CA ALA A 212 -18.29 1.56 -24.63
C ALA A 212 -18.23 0.36 -23.66
N ASP A 213 -18.57 0.58 -22.38
CA ASP A 213 -18.65 -0.48 -21.38
C ASP A 213 -19.75 -1.51 -21.72
N ILE A 214 -20.95 -1.06 -22.07
CA ILE A 214 -22.06 -1.93 -22.51
C ILE A 214 -21.67 -2.75 -23.75
N MET A 215 -21.05 -2.12 -24.76
CA MET A 215 -20.60 -2.81 -25.97
C MET A 215 -19.50 -3.83 -25.65
N SER A 216 -18.58 -3.49 -24.75
CA SER A 216 -17.51 -4.39 -24.28
C SER A 216 -18.09 -5.63 -23.61
N LYS A 217 -18.98 -5.44 -22.63
CA LYS A 217 -19.69 -6.52 -21.91
C LYS A 217 -20.57 -7.35 -22.83
N SER A 218 -21.15 -6.78 -23.88
CA SER A 218 -21.95 -7.55 -24.85
C SER A 218 -21.16 -8.57 -25.68
N CYS A 219 -19.82 -8.45 -25.70
CA CYS A 219 -18.89 -9.38 -26.36
C CYS A 219 -18.10 -10.23 -25.37
N HIS A 220 -18.27 -10.01 -24.06
CA HIS A 220 -17.53 -10.68 -23.01
C HIS A 220 -18.55 -11.32 -22.07
N ASP A 221 -18.77 -12.63 -22.21
CA ASP A 221 -19.44 -13.38 -21.17
C ASP A 221 -18.42 -13.58 -20.03
N GLU A 222 -18.63 -12.91 -18.88
CA GLU A 222 -17.77 -13.05 -17.69
C GLU A 222 -17.77 -14.47 -17.09
N GLU A 223 -18.53 -15.41 -17.68
CA GLU A 223 -18.40 -16.84 -17.38
C GLU A 223 -16.98 -17.39 -17.70
N GLU A 224 -16.13 -16.65 -18.42
CA GLU A 224 -14.73 -17.01 -18.67
C GLU A 224 -13.76 -16.67 -17.52
N GLU A 225 -14.06 -15.74 -16.60
CA GLU A 225 -13.08 -15.29 -15.59
C GLU A 225 -12.91 -16.28 -14.42
N ASP A 226 -13.87 -17.19 -14.21
CA ASP A 226 -13.73 -18.32 -13.27
C ASP A 226 -12.82 -19.45 -13.81
N GLY A 227 -12.27 -19.30 -15.03
CA GLY A 227 -11.40 -20.28 -15.68
C GLY A 227 -9.89 -20.13 -15.40
N GLU A 228 -9.43 -18.97 -14.90
CA GLU A 228 -8.00 -18.69 -14.72
C GLU A 228 -7.66 -18.24 -13.28
N GLU A 229 -7.79 -19.13 -12.29
CA GLU A 229 -6.81 -19.30 -11.18
C GLU A 229 -7.32 -20.26 -10.09
N VAL A 230 -7.46 -21.55 -10.41
CA VAL A 230 -7.17 -22.59 -9.40
C VAL A 230 -6.47 -23.77 -10.05
N LYS A 231 -5.15 -23.63 -10.31
CA LYS A 231 -4.25 -24.80 -10.26
C LYS A 231 -4.18 -25.30 -8.82
N SER A 232 -5.29 -25.86 -8.35
CA SER A 232 -5.30 -26.74 -7.19
C SER A 232 -4.54 -28.00 -7.61
N PHE A 233 -3.32 -28.08 -7.07
CA PHE A 233 -2.51 -29.27 -7.03
C PHE A 233 -3.34 -30.44 -6.48
N GLU A 234 -3.54 -31.45 -7.35
CA GLU A 234 -4.03 -32.82 -7.15
C GLU A 234 -4.61 -33.20 -5.77
N VAL A 235 -5.84 -33.70 -5.75
CA VAL A 235 -6.16 -35.13 -5.49
C VAL A 235 -7.65 -35.37 -5.80
N GLY A 236 -7.92 -36.20 -6.82
CA GLY A 236 -9.11 -37.06 -6.86
C GLY A 236 -10.42 -36.49 -7.41
N GLY A 237 -10.70 -36.81 -8.68
CA GLY A 237 -12.07 -36.96 -9.19
C GLY A 237 -12.66 -35.73 -9.90
N SER A 238 -13.04 -35.94 -11.17
CA SER A 238 -13.83 -35.05 -12.04
C SER A 238 -13.29 -33.65 -12.29
N VAL A 239 -12.25 -33.55 -13.13
CA VAL A 239 -12.00 -32.33 -13.90
C VAL A 239 -13.09 -32.26 -14.98
N ALA A 240 -13.93 -31.24 -14.90
CA ALA A 240 -14.85 -30.85 -15.95
C ALA A 240 -14.04 -30.44 -17.20
N MET A 241 -13.80 -31.42 -18.08
CA MET A 241 -13.44 -31.11 -19.47
C MET A 241 -14.73 -30.66 -20.15
N ALA A 242 -14.97 -29.35 -20.24
CA ALA A 242 -15.99 -28.79 -21.13
C ALA A 242 -15.84 -29.46 -22.51
N ALA A 243 -16.96 -29.96 -23.04
CA ALA A 243 -16.94 -30.78 -24.24
C ALA A 243 -16.36 -29.96 -25.41
N PRO A 244 -15.60 -30.56 -26.34
CA PRO A 244 -15.06 -29.83 -27.49
C PRO A 244 -16.14 -29.16 -28.36
N ALA A 245 -17.40 -29.63 -28.27
CA ALA A 245 -18.55 -29.00 -28.90
C ALA A 245 -19.03 -27.72 -28.19
N GLU A 246 -18.89 -27.62 -26.87
CA GLU A 246 -19.26 -26.44 -26.08
C GLU A 246 -18.30 -25.30 -26.37
N LYS A 247 -16.99 -25.57 -26.32
CA LYS A 247 -15.94 -24.59 -26.64
C LYS A 247 -16.04 -24.01 -28.06
N GLU A 248 -16.44 -24.83 -29.03
CA GLU A 248 -16.64 -24.36 -30.41
C GLU A 248 -17.92 -23.52 -30.52
N MET A 249 -18.98 -23.85 -29.77
CA MET A 249 -20.20 -23.06 -29.73
C MET A 249 -19.97 -21.69 -29.08
N GLU A 250 -19.25 -21.63 -27.97
CA GLU A 250 -18.82 -20.40 -27.28
C GLU A 250 -18.02 -19.51 -28.23
N LYS A 251 -17.03 -20.09 -28.92
CA LYS A 251 -16.23 -19.37 -29.92
C LYS A 251 -17.10 -18.79 -31.04
N GLN A 252 -18.08 -19.54 -31.55
CA GLN A 252 -18.99 -19.04 -32.59
C GLN A 252 -19.90 -17.93 -32.08
N LYS A 253 -20.38 -18.01 -30.83
CA LYS A 253 -21.15 -16.97 -30.17
C LYS A 253 -20.33 -15.68 -30.03
N LEU A 254 -19.09 -15.78 -29.55
CA LEU A 254 -18.15 -14.67 -29.43
C LEU A 254 -17.92 -13.99 -30.79
N LEU A 255 -17.60 -14.78 -31.83
CA LEU A 255 -17.38 -14.24 -33.18
C LEU A 255 -18.63 -13.53 -33.72
N TYR A 256 -19.83 -14.04 -33.43
CA TYR A 256 -21.09 -13.40 -33.83
C TYR A 256 -21.31 -12.06 -33.11
N GLN A 257 -21.09 -12.00 -31.80
CA GLN A 257 -21.19 -10.76 -31.02
C GLN A 257 -20.16 -9.71 -31.50
N GLN A 258 -18.91 -10.13 -31.74
CA GLN A 258 -17.88 -9.27 -32.30
C GLN A 258 -18.22 -8.79 -33.71
N ALA A 259 -18.78 -9.66 -34.57
CA ALA A 259 -19.26 -9.31 -35.91
C ALA A 259 -20.29 -8.18 -35.88
N ARG A 260 -21.27 -8.30 -34.98
CA ARG A 260 -22.31 -7.29 -34.79
C ARG A 260 -21.73 -5.89 -34.57
N LEU A 261 -20.68 -5.74 -33.77
CA LEU A 261 -20.06 -4.44 -33.53
C LEU A 261 -19.11 -4.00 -34.65
N HIS A 262 -18.20 -4.88 -35.07
CA HIS A 262 -17.12 -4.46 -35.97
C HIS A 262 -17.59 -4.30 -37.43
N ASP A 263 -18.71 -4.91 -37.84
CA ASP A 263 -19.35 -4.64 -39.14
C ASP A 263 -19.97 -3.24 -39.21
N ARG A 264 -20.20 -2.62 -38.06
CA ARG A 264 -20.78 -1.27 -37.92
C ARG A 264 -19.73 -0.19 -37.66
N GLY A 265 -18.44 -0.51 -37.78
CA GLY A 265 -17.35 0.45 -37.63
C GLY A 265 -16.84 0.64 -36.19
N ALA A 266 -17.20 -0.25 -35.25
CA ALA A 266 -16.69 -0.15 -33.88
C ALA A 266 -15.15 -0.23 -33.81
N ALA A 267 -14.53 -1.06 -34.66
CA ALA A 267 -13.08 -1.19 -34.74
C ALA A 267 -12.39 0.13 -35.16
N GLU A 268 -12.97 0.85 -36.12
CA GLU A 268 -12.45 2.13 -36.62
C GLU A 268 -12.63 3.23 -35.57
N MET A 269 -13.78 3.23 -34.88
CA MET A 269 -14.08 4.14 -33.77
C MET A 269 -13.06 4.00 -32.63
N VAL A 270 -12.67 2.77 -32.27
CA VAL A 270 -11.62 2.51 -31.26
C VAL A 270 -10.29 3.14 -31.67
N LEU A 271 -9.87 2.98 -32.93
CA LEU A 271 -8.63 3.59 -33.42
C LEU A 271 -8.69 5.12 -33.41
N GLN A 272 -9.81 5.70 -33.84
CA GLN A 272 -10.01 7.14 -33.89
C GLN A 272 -9.99 7.78 -32.50
N THR A 273 -10.62 7.14 -31.52
CA THR A 273 -10.65 7.64 -30.13
C THR A 273 -9.28 7.54 -29.46
N ILE A 274 -8.51 6.47 -29.70
CA ILE A 274 -7.11 6.39 -29.26
C ILE A 274 -6.26 7.49 -29.92
N SER A 275 -6.42 7.71 -31.23
CA SER A 275 -5.72 8.78 -31.94
C SER A 275 -6.05 10.18 -31.39
N ALA A 276 -7.33 10.43 -31.09
CA ALA A 276 -7.80 11.68 -30.52
C ALA A 276 -7.25 11.96 -29.11
N SER A 277 -6.85 10.92 -28.35
CA SER A 277 -6.30 11.06 -26.99
C SER A 277 -4.95 11.76 -26.94
N LYS A 278 -4.16 11.71 -28.02
CA LYS A 278 -2.82 12.31 -28.11
C LYS A 278 -1.89 11.94 -26.94
N GLY A 279 -2.11 10.78 -26.31
CA GLY A 279 -1.29 10.30 -25.21
C GLY A 279 -1.72 10.75 -23.80
N GLU A 280 -2.87 11.41 -23.66
CA GLU A 280 -3.44 11.70 -22.33
C GLU A 280 -4.17 10.45 -21.80
N MET A 281 -3.73 9.93 -20.65
CA MET A 281 -4.47 8.88 -19.94
C MET A 281 -5.76 9.46 -19.37
N GLY A 282 -6.87 8.78 -19.61
CA GLY A 282 -8.18 9.17 -19.10
C GLY A 282 -9.18 8.03 -19.14
N PRO A 283 -10.29 8.14 -18.40
CA PRO A 283 -11.31 7.09 -18.29
C PRO A 283 -11.96 6.76 -19.64
N MET A 284 -12.01 7.73 -20.56
CA MET A 284 -12.48 7.51 -21.92
C MET A 284 -11.58 6.54 -22.68
N VAL A 285 -10.25 6.72 -22.61
CA VAL A 285 -9.28 5.83 -23.28
C VAL A 285 -9.29 4.45 -22.62
N ALA A 286 -9.42 4.37 -21.29
CA ALA A 286 -9.59 3.10 -20.58
C ALA A 286 -10.82 2.32 -21.10
N SER A 287 -11.97 2.98 -21.18
CA SER A 287 -13.21 2.37 -21.70
C SER A 287 -13.07 1.94 -23.17
N THR A 288 -12.38 2.75 -23.98
CA THR A 288 -12.05 2.41 -25.37
C THR A 288 -11.18 1.16 -25.48
N LEU A 289 -10.15 1.05 -24.65
CA LEU A 289 -9.23 -0.10 -24.65
C LEU A 289 -9.98 -1.37 -24.27
N LYS A 290 -10.85 -1.33 -23.26
CA LYS A 290 -11.73 -2.45 -22.89
C LYS A 290 -12.60 -2.92 -24.06
N LEU A 291 -13.27 -1.99 -24.74
CA LEU A 291 -14.02 -2.30 -25.96
C LEU A 291 -13.13 -2.88 -27.07
N GLY A 292 -11.94 -2.31 -27.27
CA GLY A 292 -10.95 -2.78 -28.23
C GLY A 292 -10.47 -4.22 -27.97
N ILE A 293 -10.26 -4.56 -26.70
CA ILE A 293 -9.92 -5.91 -26.25
C ILE A 293 -11.09 -6.85 -26.51
N ALA A 294 -12.32 -6.46 -26.16
CA ALA A 294 -13.51 -7.29 -26.34
C ALA A 294 -13.77 -7.66 -27.82
N ILE A 295 -13.58 -6.72 -28.75
CA ILE A 295 -13.75 -6.99 -30.19
C ILE A 295 -12.59 -7.80 -30.81
N LEU A 296 -11.42 -7.80 -30.19
CA LEU A 296 -10.25 -8.57 -30.64
C LEU A 296 -10.08 -9.90 -29.88
N ASN A 297 -10.87 -10.14 -28.82
CA ASN A 297 -10.72 -11.30 -27.96
C ASN A 297 -10.79 -12.60 -28.78
N GLY A 298 -9.92 -13.56 -28.46
CA GLY A 298 -9.75 -14.79 -29.24
C GLY A 298 -9.03 -14.62 -30.58
N GLY A 299 -8.39 -13.48 -30.84
CA GLY A 299 -7.56 -13.25 -32.03
C GLY A 299 -8.36 -13.09 -33.32
N ASN A 300 -9.40 -12.25 -33.31
CA ASN A 300 -10.29 -12.07 -34.46
C ASN A 300 -9.57 -11.42 -35.67
N SER A 301 -9.18 -12.26 -36.64
CA SER A 301 -8.43 -11.83 -37.84
C SER A 301 -9.20 -10.85 -38.73
N THR A 302 -10.53 -10.89 -38.72
CA THR A 302 -11.35 -9.97 -39.53
C THR A 302 -11.29 -8.54 -39.01
N VAL A 303 -11.30 -8.40 -37.67
CA VAL A 303 -11.16 -7.10 -36.99
C VAL A 303 -9.74 -6.58 -37.15
N GLN A 304 -8.72 -7.43 -36.95
CA GLN A 304 -7.32 -7.07 -37.17
C GLN A 304 -7.09 -6.53 -38.59
N GLN A 305 -7.64 -7.20 -39.61
CA GLN A 305 -7.50 -6.78 -41.00
C GLN A 305 -8.20 -5.43 -41.26
N LYS A 306 -9.44 -5.25 -40.78
CA LYS A 306 -10.17 -3.97 -40.92
C LYS A 306 -9.42 -2.83 -40.23
N MET A 307 -8.89 -3.06 -39.03
CA MET A 307 -8.06 -2.07 -38.32
C MET A 307 -6.78 -1.73 -39.11
N LEU A 308 -6.11 -2.73 -39.67
CA LEU A 308 -4.89 -2.53 -40.46
C LEU A 308 -5.17 -1.75 -41.76
N ASP A 309 -6.23 -2.11 -42.47
CA ASP A 309 -6.63 -1.45 -43.71
C ASP A 309 -7.01 0.01 -43.43
N TYR A 310 -7.74 0.27 -42.35
CA TYR A 310 -8.05 1.63 -41.90
C TYR A 310 -6.78 2.46 -41.63
N LEU A 311 -5.81 1.91 -40.89
CA LEU A 311 -4.56 2.61 -40.58
C LEU A 311 -3.73 2.90 -41.85
N LYS A 312 -3.67 1.93 -42.78
CA LYS A 312 -2.99 2.10 -44.08
C LYS A 312 -3.64 3.15 -44.96
N ASP A 313 -4.97 3.17 -45.02
CA ASP A 313 -5.74 4.10 -45.85
C ASP A 313 -5.68 5.54 -45.31
N LYS A 314 -5.83 5.70 -43.98
CA LYS A 314 -5.81 7.02 -43.34
C LYS A 314 -4.41 7.56 -43.11
N LYS A 315 -3.40 6.67 -43.01
CA LYS A 315 -2.02 7.02 -42.62
C LYS A 315 -1.99 7.85 -41.34
N ASP A 316 -2.76 7.39 -40.35
CA ASP A 316 -2.96 8.12 -39.10
C ASP A 316 -1.73 8.03 -38.20
N VAL A 317 -0.88 9.07 -38.28
CA VAL A 317 0.29 9.21 -37.40
C VAL A 317 -0.13 9.45 -35.94
N GLY A 318 -1.32 10.03 -35.73
CA GLY A 318 -1.86 10.35 -34.41
C GLY A 318 -2.11 9.11 -33.56
N PHE A 319 -2.50 8.00 -34.17
CA PHE A 319 -2.69 6.73 -33.47
C PHE A 319 -1.39 6.25 -32.78
N PHE A 320 -0.29 6.18 -33.52
CA PHE A 320 0.99 5.73 -32.98
C PHE A 320 1.60 6.72 -31.99
N GLN A 321 1.44 8.02 -32.24
CA GLN A 321 1.87 9.04 -31.30
C GLN A 321 1.05 8.99 -30.00
N GLY A 322 -0.26 8.72 -30.11
CA GLY A 322 -1.16 8.49 -28.99
C GLY A 322 -0.73 7.30 -28.16
N LEU A 323 -0.55 6.13 -28.78
CA LEU A 323 -0.06 4.92 -28.11
C LEU A 323 1.29 5.15 -27.42
N ALA A 324 2.26 5.77 -28.11
CA ALA A 324 3.56 6.06 -27.53
C ALA A 324 3.46 7.00 -26.32
N GLY A 325 2.58 8.00 -26.38
CA GLY A 325 2.29 8.87 -25.24
C GLY A 325 1.69 8.12 -24.06
N LEU A 326 0.69 7.26 -24.31
CA LEU A 326 0.07 6.41 -23.27
C LEU A 326 1.08 5.48 -22.60
N MET A 327 1.98 4.86 -23.39
CA MET A 327 3.03 3.98 -22.86
C MET A 327 4.07 4.75 -22.02
N GLN A 328 4.35 6.01 -22.37
CA GLN A 328 5.27 6.86 -21.61
C GLN A 328 4.66 7.40 -20.33
N SER A 329 3.34 7.56 -20.28
CA SER A 329 2.61 8.02 -19.10
C SER A 329 2.30 6.92 -18.09
N CYS A 330 2.46 5.64 -18.47
CA CYS A 330 2.30 4.51 -17.55
C CYS A 330 3.25 4.65 -16.36
N SER A 331 2.71 4.46 -15.15
CA SER A 331 3.46 4.54 -13.92
C SER A 331 4.32 3.30 -13.71
N VAL A 332 5.37 3.48 -12.91
CA VAL A 332 6.25 2.40 -12.48
C VAL A 332 6.33 2.47 -10.97
N LEU A 333 6.63 1.34 -10.33
CA LEU A 333 6.79 1.25 -8.88
C LEU A 333 7.72 2.35 -8.33
N ASP A 334 7.13 3.33 -7.64
CA ASP A 334 7.86 4.37 -6.92
C ASP A 334 8.02 3.96 -5.45
N LEU A 335 9.25 3.65 -5.06
CA LEU A 335 9.60 3.31 -3.68
C LEU A 335 9.24 4.43 -2.71
N ASN A 336 9.34 5.70 -3.11
CA ASN A 336 9.00 6.82 -2.25
C ASN A 336 7.49 6.91 -2.02
N ALA A 337 6.68 6.63 -3.04
CA ALA A 337 5.23 6.53 -2.92
C ALA A 337 4.85 5.37 -1.99
N PHE A 338 5.48 4.20 -2.18
CA PHE A 338 5.29 3.04 -1.32
C PHE A 338 5.66 3.31 0.15
N GLU A 339 6.80 3.94 0.42
CA GLU A 339 7.19 4.28 1.80
C GLU A 339 6.23 5.28 2.45
N ARG A 340 5.71 6.26 1.67
CA ARG A 340 4.68 7.20 2.14
C ARG A 340 3.36 6.47 2.45
N GLN A 341 2.95 5.53 1.60
CA GLN A 341 1.77 4.70 1.80
C GLN A 341 1.92 3.80 3.04
N ASN A 342 3.01 3.05 3.16
CA ASN A 342 3.29 2.23 4.35
C ASN A 342 3.28 3.05 5.64
N LYS A 343 3.79 4.28 5.59
CA LYS A 343 3.73 5.20 6.72
C LYS A 343 2.29 5.61 7.01
N ALA A 344 1.46 5.90 5.99
CA ALA A 344 0.05 6.23 6.16
C ALA A 344 -0.77 5.05 6.71
N GLU A 345 -0.58 3.85 6.17
CA GLU A 345 -1.20 2.61 6.67
C GLU A 345 -0.78 2.28 8.11
N GLY A 346 0.51 2.51 8.42
CA GLY A 346 1.06 2.39 9.78
C GLY A 346 0.44 3.36 10.80
N LEU A 347 -0.25 4.41 10.35
CA LEU A 347 -1.00 5.32 11.22
C LEU A 347 -2.40 4.82 11.56
N GLY A 348 -2.94 3.81 10.86
CA GLY A 348 -4.25 3.22 11.10
C GLY A 348 -5.37 4.24 10.95
N MET A 349 -5.79 4.50 9.71
CA MET A 349 -6.77 5.54 9.40
C MET A 349 -8.21 5.04 9.57
N VAL A 350 -8.67 4.97 10.83
CA VAL A 350 -10.11 5.06 11.14
C VAL A 350 -10.36 6.54 11.47
N THR A 351 -11.22 7.19 10.70
CA THR A 351 -11.61 8.58 11.00
C THR A 351 -12.43 8.66 12.27
N GLU A 352 -12.51 9.83 12.89
CA GLU A 352 -13.37 10.05 14.07
C GLU A 352 -14.86 9.78 13.79
N GLU A 353 -15.25 9.72 12.51
CA GLU A 353 -16.60 9.36 12.05
C GLU A 353 -16.82 7.86 11.83
N GLY A 354 -15.81 7.03 12.06
CA GLY A 354 -15.90 5.58 11.90
C GLY A 354 -15.76 5.11 10.45
N SER A 355 -15.59 6.02 9.49
CA SER A 355 -15.34 5.68 8.10
C SER A 355 -13.94 5.10 7.95
N VAL A 356 -13.89 3.87 7.45
CA VAL A 356 -12.70 3.13 7.07
C VAL A 356 -12.24 3.66 5.71
N ILE A 357 -11.34 4.65 5.69
CA ILE A 357 -10.80 5.18 4.42
C ILE A 357 -9.95 4.11 3.71
N THR A 358 -9.57 3.03 4.39
CA THR A 358 -8.67 2.01 3.81
C THR A 358 -9.26 1.24 2.64
N HIS A 359 -10.59 1.17 2.50
CA HIS A 359 -11.20 0.43 1.38
C HIS A 359 -11.22 1.21 0.06
N GLU A 360 -11.16 2.56 0.12
CA GLU A 360 -11.13 3.43 -1.07
C GLU A 360 -9.72 3.98 -1.36
N ARG A 361 -8.80 3.92 -0.39
CA ARG A 361 -7.36 4.22 -0.58
C ARG A 361 -6.50 2.97 -0.78
N GLY A 362 -7.09 1.91 -1.31
CA GLY A 362 -6.35 0.83 -1.97
C GLY A 362 -5.72 1.27 -3.29
N GLU A 363 -5.42 2.56 -3.47
CA GLU A 363 -4.56 3.03 -4.55
C GLU A 363 -3.19 2.44 -4.31
N LYS A 364 -3.00 1.30 -4.95
CA LYS A 364 -1.75 0.58 -5.13
C LYS A 364 -0.64 1.58 -5.49
N VAL A 365 0.59 1.21 -5.16
CA VAL A 365 1.82 1.91 -5.58
C VAL A 365 1.82 2.22 -7.10
N MET A 366 1.04 1.48 -7.89
CA MET A 366 0.65 1.82 -9.26
C MET A 366 -0.87 1.97 -9.34
N GLN A 367 -1.37 3.19 -9.55
CA GLN A 367 -2.81 3.49 -9.64
C GLN A 367 -3.42 3.12 -11.00
N ASP A 368 -2.57 2.84 -11.98
CA ASP A 368 -2.88 2.61 -13.39
C ASP A 368 -2.48 1.19 -13.84
N ASP A 369 -2.47 0.23 -12.90
CA ASP A 369 -2.10 -1.15 -13.18
C ASP A 369 -3.08 -1.82 -14.17
N GLU A 370 -4.38 -1.66 -13.94
CA GLU A 370 -5.43 -2.13 -14.84
C GLU A 370 -5.30 -1.50 -16.24
N PHE A 371 -5.14 -0.17 -16.29
CA PHE A 371 -4.97 0.55 -17.55
C PHE A 371 -3.75 0.07 -18.34
N THR A 372 -2.62 -0.11 -17.65
CA THR A 372 -1.37 -0.58 -18.26
C THR A 372 -1.54 -2.00 -18.81
N CYS A 373 -2.20 -2.87 -18.06
CA CYS A 373 -2.51 -4.23 -18.51
C CYS A 373 -3.38 -4.21 -19.77
N ASP A 374 -4.46 -3.43 -19.77
CA ASP A 374 -5.37 -3.29 -20.91
C ASP A 374 -4.66 -2.76 -22.16
N LEU A 375 -3.80 -1.75 -22.00
CA LEU A 375 -3.02 -1.18 -23.11
C LEU A 375 -2.14 -2.24 -23.78
N PHE A 376 -1.39 -3.01 -22.99
CA PHE A 376 -0.52 -4.07 -23.54
C PHE A 376 -1.30 -5.27 -24.04
N ARG A 377 -2.43 -5.62 -23.41
CA ARG A 377 -3.34 -6.66 -23.87
C ARG A 377 -3.92 -6.32 -25.24
N PHE A 378 -4.37 -5.08 -25.43
CA PHE A 378 -4.82 -4.58 -26.72
C PHE A 378 -3.73 -4.71 -27.81
N LEU A 379 -2.51 -4.25 -27.52
CA LEU A 379 -1.37 -4.37 -28.45
C LEU A 379 -1.02 -5.82 -28.78
N GLN A 380 -1.07 -6.72 -27.80
CA GLN A 380 -0.87 -8.16 -28.01
C GLN A 380 -1.93 -8.72 -28.96
N LEU A 381 -3.21 -8.42 -28.71
CA LEU A 381 -4.35 -8.92 -29.47
C LEU A 381 -4.33 -8.47 -30.94
N LEU A 382 -3.80 -7.28 -31.25
CA LEU A 382 -3.60 -6.81 -32.64
C LEU A 382 -2.68 -7.74 -33.45
N CYS A 383 -1.73 -8.41 -32.78
CA CYS A 383 -0.73 -9.28 -33.41
C CYS A 383 -0.95 -10.78 -33.13
N GLU A 384 -2.03 -11.12 -32.43
CA GLU A 384 -2.40 -12.50 -32.11
C GLU A 384 -2.70 -13.29 -33.39
N GLY A 385 -2.46 -14.60 -33.38
CA GLY A 385 -2.63 -15.45 -34.57
C GLY A 385 -1.51 -15.34 -35.61
N HIS A 386 -0.32 -14.90 -35.20
CA HIS A 386 0.86 -14.74 -36.07
C HIS A 386 0.65 -13.78 -37.25
N ASN A 387 -0.06 -12.66 -37.02
CA ASN A 387 -0.32 -11.66 -38.04
C ASN A 387 0.96 -10.86 -38.40
N SER A 388 1.69 -11.35 -39.41
CA SER A 388 2.95 -10.74 -39.86
C SER A 388 2.77 -9.34 -40.43
N ASP A 389 1.62 -9.06 -41.03
CA ASP A 389 1.37 -7.78 -41.70
C ASP A 389 1.21 -6.66 -40.67
N PHE A 390 0.46 -6.93 -39.59
CA PHE A 390 0.32 -6.00 -38.48
C PHE A 390 1.65 -5.83 -37.73
N GLN A 391 2.38 -6.92 -37.47
CA GLN A 391 3.71 -6.87 -36.84
C GLN A 391 4.72 -6.02 -37.63
N ASN A 392 4.72 -6.15 -38.96
CA ASN A 392 5.56 -5.33 -39.82
C ASN A 392 5.15 -3.87 -39.76
N TYR A 393 3.84 -3.60 -39.80
CA TYR A 393 3.29 -2.25 -39.74
C TYR A 393 3.57 -1.53 -38.42
N LEU A 394 3.58 -2.25 -37.28
CA LEU A 394 3.97 -1.66 -36.00
C LEU A 394 5.47 -1.30 -35.91
N ARG A 395 6.31 -1.95 -36.73
CA ARG A 395 7.77 -1.78 -36.69
C ARG A 395 8.26 -0.66 -37.62
N THR A 396 7.57 -0.44 -38.73
CA THR A 396 7.95 0.50 -39.80
C THR A 396 7.08 1.74 -39.79
#